data_AF-A0AAD7UHB8-F1
#
_entry.id   AF-A0AAD7UHB8-F1
#
_cell.length_a   1.000
_cell.length_b   1.000
_cell.length_c   1.000
_cell.angle_alpha   90.00
_cell.angle_beta   90.00
_cell.angle_gamma   90.00
#
_symmetry.space_group_name_H-M   'P 1'
#
loop_
_entity.id
_entity.type
_entity.pdbx_description
1 polymer ?
#
loop_
_entity_poly.entity_id
_entity_poly.type
_entity_poly.pdbx_seq_one_letter_code
_entity_poly.pdbx_strand_id
1 'polypeptide(L)'
;MLSNVKSVEAPRGFVTYTGTYRNTEVSVIATGMGAAMMDFVVREARFVVEGPMAIVRLGTCGARGLNPGTVAGAGSSVFVTSHKGYEISPPEFPDPKLTELVGFPQYRNATTDSFYSSQGRRDPNFDDRNNELRIDATTMEMETYHLFRLARIAAKSAPIHAAAAAIVCADRDSGDVIATETLHAIELSAGTSVLDALVAFDLTSEP
;
A
#
# COMPACT_ATOMS: atom_id res chain seq x y z
N MET A 1 -2.15 7.29 19.41
CA MET A 1 -3.03 7.71 18.29
C MET A 1 -4.45 7.26 18.52
N LEU A 2 -4.73 5.94 18.54
CA LEU A 2 -6.07 5.45 18.88
C LEU A 2 -6.29 5.42 20.41
N SER A 3 -7.53 5.65 20.84
CA SER A 3 -8.01 5.39 22.21
C SER A 3 -8.94 4.16 22.23
N ASN A 4 -9.15 3.58 23.42
CA ASN A 4 -10.05 2.43 23.63
C ASN A 4 -9.75 1.20 22.72
N VAL A 5 -8.46 0.92 22.51
CA VAL A 5 -8.01 -0.09 21.54
C VAL A 5 -8.37 -1.50 22.00
N LYS A 6 -8.94 -2.27 21.09
CA LYS A 6 -9.08 -3.72 21.15
C LYS A 6 -8.23 -4.35 20.05
N SER A 7 -7.57 -5.46 20.35
CA SER A 7 -6.80 -6.22 19.37
C SER A 7 -7.44 -7.57 19.10
N VAL A 8 -7.38 -8.01 17.85
CA VAL A 8 -7.74 -9.36 17.42
C VAL A 8 -6.56 -9.94 16.66
N GLU A 9 -6.05 -11.07 17.13
CA GLU A 9 -5.00 -11.84 16.46
C GLU A 9 -5.63 -13.03 15.74
N ALA A 10 -5.43 -13.12 14.43
CA ALA A 10 -5.90 -14.23 13.63
C ALA A 10 -4.82 -15.33 13.52
N PRO A 11 -5.20 -16.63 13.43
CA PRO A 11 -4.24 -17.73 13.29
C PRO A 11 -3.30 -17.64 12.08
N ARG A 12 -3.65 -16.84 11.07
CA ARG A 12 -2.85 -16.61 9.86
C ARG A 12 -1.88 -15.42 9.96
N GLY A 13 -1.68 -14.88 11.17
CA GLY A 13 -0.71 -13.81 11.43
C GLY A 13 -1.22 -12.40 11.17
N PHE A 14 -2.51 -12.22 10.80
CA PHE A 14 -3.12 -10.89 10.78
C PHE A 14 -3.37 -10.41 12.20
N VAL A 15 -3.06 -9.15 12.46
CA VAL A 15 -3.38 -8.47 13.71
C VAL A 15 -4.17 -7.22 13.39
N THR A 16 -5.36 -7.12 13.96
CA THR A 16 -6.25 -5.96 13.79
C THR A 16 -6.38 -5.22 15.11
N TYR A 17 -6.06 -3.93 15.10
CA TYR A 17 -6.28 -3.02 16.21
C TYR A 17 -7.44 -2.10 15.86
N THR A 18 -8.54 -2.17 16.61
CA THR A 18 -9.70 -1.29 16.44
C THR A 18 -9.82 -0.39 17.65
N GLY A 19 -9.95 0.91 17.42
CA GLY A 19 -10.14 1.90 18.48
C GLY A 19 -10.75 3.17 17.91
N THR A 20 -10.65 4.25 18.66
CA THR A 20 -11.20 5.55 18.27
C THR A 20 -10.08 6.55 17.97
N TYR A 21 -10.18 7.26 16.85
CA TYR A 21 -9.34 8.41 16.51
C TYR A 21 -10.25 9.62 16.29
N ARG A 22 -10.04 10.70 17.05
CA ARG A 22 -10.87 11.93 16.95
C ARG A 22 -12.39 11.66 16.94
N ASN A 23 -12.85 10.76 17.82
CA ASN A 23 -14.24 10.31 17.96
C ASN A 23 -14.80 9.44 16.80
N THR A 24 -13.96 9.05 15.84
CA THR A 24 -14.31 8.14 14.75
C THR A 24 -13.68 6.77 14.99
N GLU A 25 -14.44 5.69 14.80
CA GLU A 25 -13.88 4.33 14.88
C GLU A 25 -12.97 4.07 13.68
N VAL A 26 -11.76 3.60 13.95
CA VAL A 26 -10.75 3.28 12.93
C VAL A 26 -10.07 1.97 13.30
N SER A 27 -9.77 1.16 12.28
CA SER A 27 -8.99 -0.06 12.43
C SER A 27 -7.64 0.05 11.71
N VAL A 28 -6.59 -0.49 12.32
CA VAL A 28 -5.26 -0.68 11.73
C VAL A 28 -5.02 -2.18 11.63
N ILE A 29 -4.74 -2.66 10.42
CA ILE A 29 -4.58 -4.09 10.13
C ILE A 29 -3.16 -4.35 9.64
N ALA A 30 -2.44 -5.24 10.32
CA ALA A 30 -1.15 -5.74 9.85
C ALA A 30 -1.38 -6.72 8.69
N THR A 31 -1.20 -6.24 7.46
CA THR A 31 -1.52 -6.99 6.24
C THR A 31 -0.51 -8.10 5.93
N GLY A 32 0.78 -7.91 6.23
CA GLY A 32 1.84 -8.78 5.70
C GLY A 32 2.24 -8.40 4.27
N MET A 33 2.80 -9.36 3.52
CA MET A 33 3.39 -9.13 2.20
C MET A 33 2.68 -9.90 1.07
N GLY A 34 2.63 -9.30 -0.10
CA GLY A 34 2.09 -9.83 -1.34
C GLY A 34 0.62 -9.52 -1.57
N ALA A 35 0.25 -9.46 -2.85
CA ALA A 35 -1.11 -9.24 -3.31
C ALA A 35 -2.14 -10.21 -2.67
N ALA A 36 -1.76 -11.47 -2.42
CA ALA A 36 -2.64 -12.45 -1.79
C ALA A 36 -3.01 -12.08 -0.34
N MET A 37 -2.07 -11.52 0.43
CA MET A 37 -2.34 -11.08 1.79
C MET A 37 -3.22 -9.82 1.80
N MET A 38 -2.99 -8.91 0.85
CA MET A 38 -3.89 -7.77 0.63
C MET A 38 -5.30 -8.22 0.22
N ASP A 39 -5.42 -9.28 -0.58
CA ASP A 39 -6.70 -9.87 -0.97
C ASP A 39 -7.50 -10.36 0.24
N PHE A 40 -6.87 -11.12 1.14
CA PHE A 40 -7.48 -11.56 2.39
C PHE A 40 -7.99 -10.38 3.20
N VAL A 41 -7.13 -9.38 3.48
CA VAL A 41 -7.51 -8.22 4.30
C VAL A 41 -8.71 -7.49 3.71
N VAL A 42 -8.66 -7.12 2.43
CA VAL A 42 -9.72 -6.30 1.83
C VAL A 42 -11.04 -7.07 1.71
N ARG A 43 -11.00 -8.34 1.30
CA ARG A 43 -12.21 -9.16 1.13
C ARG A 43 -12.84 -9.54 2.46
N GLU A 44 -12.05 -9.92 3.46
CA GLU A 44 -12.57 -10.26 4.78
C GLU A 44 -13.07 -9.02 5.52
N ALA A 45 -12.37 -7.88 5.42
CA ALA A 45 -12.87 -6.60 5.94
C ALA A 45 -14.21 -6.23 5.27
N ARG A 46 -14.30 -6.34 3.94
CA ARG A 46 -15.55 -6.09 3.21
C ARG A 46 -16.69 -7.02 3.66
N PHE A 47 -16.39 -8.27 3.99
CA PHE A 47 -17.38 -9.24 4.44
C PHE A 47 -18.00 -8.88 5.79
N VAL A 48 -17.24 -8.25 6.70
CA VAL A 48 -17.71 -7.94 8.07
C VAL A 48 -18.11 -6.48 8.29
N VAL A 49 -17.81 -5.60 7.35
CA VAL A 49 -18.23 -4.19 7.41
C VAL A 49 -19.46 -3.99 6.54
N GLU A 50 -20.42 -3.21 7.01
CA GLU A 50 -21.59 -2.79 6.25
C GLU A 50 -21.39 -1.37 5.69
N GLY A 51 -21.92 -1.09 4.50
CA GLY A 51 -21.83 0.24 3.87
C GLY A 51 -20.46 0.58 3.26
N PRO A 52 -20.23 1.83 2.83
CA PRO A 52 -18.96 2.27 2.25
C PRO A 52 -17.76 2.12 3.20
N MET A 53 -16.56 1.92 2.65
CA MET A 53 -15.30 1.88 3.41
C MET A 53 -14.22 2.75 2.77
N ALA A 54 -13.33 3.32 3.59
CA ALA A 54 -12.09 3.94 3.13
C ALA A 54 -10.90 3.13 3.67
N ILE A 55 -9.96 2.79 2.79
CA ILE A 55 -8.77 2.02 3.12
C ILE A 55 -7.55 2.79 2.62
N VAL A 56 -6.67 3.17 3.54
CA VAL A 56 -5.37 3.75 3.17
C VAL A 56 -4.27 2.78 3.55
N ARG A 57 -3.50 2.35 2.55
CA ARG A 57 -2.27 1.58 2.79
C ARG A 57 -1.14 2.54 3.15
N LEU A 58 -0.52 2.32 4.31
CA LEU A 58 0.80 2.86 4.63
C LEU A 58 1.78 1.71 4.72
N GLY A 59 2.80 1.72 3.86
CA GLY A 59 3.81 0.67 3.82
C GLY A 59 5.21 1.20 3.56
N THR A 60 6.05 0.34 3.00
CA THR A 60 7.44 0.65 2.63
C THR A 60 7.68 0.32 1.17
N CYS A 61 8.60 1.01 0.53
CA CYS A 61 9.00 0.73 -0.85
C CYS A 61 10.51 0.92 -1.07
N GLY A 62 10.99 0.34 -2.16
CA GLY A 62 12.19 0.87 -2.82
C GLY A 62 11.78 1.94 -3.82
N ALA A 63 12.67 2.88 -4.10
CA ALA A 63 12.44 3.91 -5.12
C ALA A 63 13.61 4.02 -6.10
N ARG A 64 13.40 4.75 -7.20
CA ARG A 64 14.44 5.22 -8.11
C ARG A 64 14.42 6.73 -8.14
N GLY A 65 15.53 7.37 -7.79
CA GLY A 65 15.65 8.82 -7.80
C GLY A 65 14.86 9.53 -6.70
N LEU A 66 14.54 8.84 -5.60
CA LEU A 66 14.00 9.44 -4.38
C LEU A 66 14.88 9.09 -3.19
N ASN A 67 15.15 10.09 -2.35
CA ASN A 67 15.93 9.90 -1.14
C ASN A 67 15.20 8.96 -0.16
N PRO A 68 15.90 8.00 0.46
CA PRO A 68 15.35 7.24 1.58
C PRO A 68 14.82 8.16 2.69
N GLY A 69 13.63 7.86 3.21
CA GLY A 69 12.86 8.72 4.13
C GLY A 69 11.81 9.60 3.46
N THR A 70 11.75 9.64 2.12
CA THR A 70 10.60 10.23 1.42
C THR A 70 9.35 9.40 1.66
N VAL A 71 8.22 10.04 1.97
CA VAL A 71 6.89 9.39 1.95
C VAL A 71 6.27 9.63 0.58
N ALA A 72 6.16 8.56 -0.20
CA ALA A 72 5.69 8.59 -1.58
C ALA A 72 4.25 8.07 -1.66
N GLY A 73 3.32 8.94 -2.06
CA GLY A 73 1.96 8.55 -2.43
C GLY A 73 1.94 7.81 -3.76
N ALA A 74 1.03 6.84 -3.91
CA ALA A 74 0.86 6.09 -5.15
C ALA A 74 -0.30 6.64 -5.98
N GLY A 75 -0.01 7.55 -6.91
CA GLY A 75 -1.02 8.14 -7.81
C GLY A 75 -1.48 7.19 -8.92
N SER A 76 -0.73 6.13 -9.16
CA SER A 76 -1.13 4.97 -9.97
C SER A 76 -0.28 3.77 -9.58
N SER A 77 -0.74 2.57 -9.86
CA SER A 77 0.07 1.36 -9.70
C SER A 77 -0.11 0.43 -10.89
N VAL A 78 1.00 -0.11 -11.42
CA VAL A 78 0.97 -1.29 -12.31
C VAL A 78 1.27 -2.56 -11.51
N PHE A 79 0.95 -3.73 -12.05
CA PHE A 79 1.35 -5.01 -11.49
C PHE A 79 2.35 -5.71 -12.41
N VAL A 80 3.50 -6.10 -11.86
CA VAL A 80 4.53 -6.85 -12.54
C VAL A 80 4.50 -8.30 -12.05
N THR A 81 4.17 -9.23 -12.94
CA THR A 81 4.11 -10.67 -12.64
C THR A 81 5.24 -11.41 -13.34
N SER A 82 5.72 -12.51 -12.75
CA SER A 82 6.83 -13.31 -13.31
C SER A 82 6.43 -14.72 -13.78
N HIS A 83 5.13 -15.05 -13.80
CA HIS A 83 4.66 -16.44 -14.01
C HIS A 83 4.88 -16.97 -15.44
N LYS A 84 4.74 -16.13 -16.48
CA LYS A 84 4.91 -16.50 -17.91
C LYS A 84 5.91 -15.59 -18.61
N GLY A 85 7.02 -15.31 -17.92
CA GLY A 85 7.84 -14.14 -18.21
C GLY A 85 7.31 -12.92 -17.46
N TYR A 86 7.92 -11.77 -17.71
CA TYR A 86 7.54 -10.53 -17.05
C TYR A 86 6.44 -9.82 -17.82
N GLU A 87 5.24 -9.76 -17.21
CA GLU A 87 4.10 -9.04 -17.75
C GLU A 87 3.82 -7.82 -16.87
N ILE A 88 3.46 -6.69 -17.50
CA ILE A 88 3.10 -5.45 -16.80
C ILE A 88 1.64 -5.14 -17.13
N SER A 89 0.79 -5.09 -16.11
CA SER A 89 -0.63 -4.77 -16.28
C SER A 89 -0.85 -3.30 -16.69
N PRO A 90 -2.04 -2.96 -17.23
CA PRO A 90 -2.54 -1.59 -17.18
C PRO A 90 -2.56 -1.06 -15.73
N PRO A 91 -2.43 0.26 -15.53
CA PRO A 91 -2.43 0.83 -14.19
C PRO A 91 -3.82 0.79 -13.55
N GLU A 92 -3.84 0.69 -12.24
CA GLU A 92 -4.97 0.95 -11.36
C GLU A 92 -4.71 2.25 -10.58
N PHE A 93 -5.77 2.92 -10.13
CA PHE A 93 -5.69 4.28 -9.58
C PHE A 93 -6.34 4.36 -8.19
N PRO A 94 -5.84 5.25 -7.31
CA PRO A 94 -6.49 5.53 -6.04
C PRO A 94 -7.73 6.41 -6.21
N ASP A 95 -8.53 6.51 -5.15
CA ASP A 95 -9.56 7.53 -5.01
C ASP A 95 -8.89 8.92 -4.92
N PRO A 96 -9.24 9.88 -5.81
CA PRO A 96 -8.57 11.16 -5.87
C PRO A 96 -8.82 12.04 -4.63
N LYS A 97 -10.01 11.97 -4.03
CA LYS A 97 -10.38 12.77 -2.85
C LYS A 97 -9.66 12.25 -1.61
N LEU A 98 -9.62 10.94 -1.42
CA LEU A 98 -8.88 10.32 -0.32
C LEU A 98 -7.36 10.57 -0.48
N THR A 99 -6.87 10.52 -1.71
CA THR A 99 -5.46 10.82 -2.02
C THR A 99 -5.09 12.26 -1.67
N GLU A 100 -5.96 13.22 -1.99
CA GLU A 100 -5.77 14.64 -1.63
C GLU A 100 -5.69 14.82 -0.10
N LEU A 101 -6.56 14.16 0.67
CA LEU A 101 -6.54 14.23 2.12
C LEU A 101 -5.28 13.60 2.73
N VAL A 102 -4.78 12.51 2.15
CA VAL A 102 -3.52 11.87 2.59
C VAL A 102 -2.33 12.80 2.36
N GLY A 103 -2.34 13.58 1.27
CA GLY A 103 -1.49 14.77 1.14
C GLY A 103 0.00 14.53 0.83
N PHE A 104 0.41 13.30 0.51
CA PHE A 104 1.80 13.02 0.11
C PHE A 104 2.05 13.28 -1.38
N PRO A 105 3.29 13.59 -1.81
CA PRO A 105 3.62 13.69 -3.23
C PRO A 105 3.34 12.38 -3.97
N GLN A 106 2.67 12.47 -5.12
CA GLN A 106 2.17 11.31 -5.85
C GLN A 106 3.15 10.87 -6.93
N TYR A 107 3.40 9.56 -7.00
CA TYR A 107 4.29 8.93 -7.96
C TYR A 107 3.64 7.73 -8.63
N ARG A 108 4.25 7.25 -9.72
CA ARG A 108 3.87 5.97 -10.33
C ARG A 108 4.51 4.83 -9.55
N ASN A 109 3.67 3.93 -9.06
CA ASN A 109 4.06 2.72 -8.35
C ASN A 109 4.09 1.50 -9.27
N ALA A 110 4.97 0.56 -8.96
CA ALA A 110 4.91 -0.81 -9.46
C ALA A 110 4.78 -1.78 -8.29
N THR A 111 3.65 -2.47 -8.23
CA THR A 111 3.48 -3.63 -7.38
C THR A 111 4.09 -4.83 -8.08
N THR A 112 4.81 -5.66 -7.34
CA THR A 112 5.53 -6.82 -7.87
C THR A 112 5.11 -8.07 -7.13
N ASP A 113 4.99 -9.20 -7.84
CA ASP A 113 4.59 -10.49 -7.23
C ASP A 113 5.73 -11.16 -6.44
N SER A 114 6.95 -10.66 -6.58
CA SER A 114 8.15 -11.16 -5.92
C SER A 114 9.04 -10.00 -5.53
N PHE A 115 9.63 -10.08 -4.33
CA PHE A 115 10.64 -9.12 -3.91
C PHE A 115 11.91 -9.21 -4.76
N TYR A 116 12.21 -10.35 -5.39
CA TYR A 116 13.48 -10.56 -6.09
C TYR A 116 13.30 -10.43 -7.61
N SER A 117 12.70 -11.45 -8.22
CA SER A 117 12.60 -11.64 -9.66
C SER A 117 11.95 -10.44 -10.37
N SER A 118 10.68 -10.15 -10.06
CA SER A 118 9.91 -9.05 -10.66
C SER A 118 10.28 -7.66 -10.15
N GLN A 119 11.19 -7.53 -9.18
CA GLN A 119 11.86 -6.26 -8.87
C GLN A 119 13.23 -6.09 -9.53
N GLY A 120 13.66 -7.05 -10.36
CA GLY A 120 14.93 -6.99 -11.08
C GLY A 120 16.17 -7.20 -10.21
N ARG A 121 16.04 -7.82 -9.04
CA ARG A 121 17.21 -8.20 -8.22
C ARG A 121 17.92 -9.38 -8.87
N ARG A 122 19.25 -9.34 -8.90
CA ARG A 122 20.09 -10.41 -9.46
C ARG A 122 20.46 -11.40 -8.38
N ASP A 123 20.17 -12.67 -8.59
CA ASP A 123 20.62 -13.76 -7.74
C ASP A 123 21.19 -14.88 -8.63
N PRO A 124 22.50 -15.22 -8.53
CA PRO A 124 23.10 -16.27 -9.35
C PRO A 124 22.55 -17.68 -9.05
N ASN A 125 21.80 -17.86 -7.97
CA ASN A 125 21.19 -19.15 -7.62
C ASN A 125 19.89 -19.43 -8.40
N PHE A 126 19.32 -18.44 -9.11
CA PHE A 126 18.05 -18.57 -9.82
C PHE A 126 18.16 -18.00 -11.25
N ASP A 127 17.67 -18.75 -12.25
CA ASP A 127 17.53 -18.26 -13.64
C ASP A 127 16.26 -17.39 -13.79
N ASP A 128 16.25 -16.23 -13.14
CA ASP A 128 15.09 -15.31 -13.12
C ASP A 128 14.83 -14.62 -14.46
N ARG A 129 15.80 -14.61 -15.38
CA ARG A 129 15.73 -13.94 -16.70
C ARG A 129 15.26 -12.49 -16.63
N ASN A 130 15.51 -11.79 -15.53
CA ASN A 130 15.09 -10.39 -15.33
C ASN A 130 16.07 -9.36 -15.89
N ASN A 131 17.09 -9.79 -16.66
CA ASN A 131 18.21 -8.93 -17.11
C ASN A 131 17.72 -7.68 -17.87
N GLU A 132 16.70 -7.90 -18.68
CA GLU A 132 16.09 -6.90 -19.55
C GLU A 132 14.80 -6.32 -18.96
N LEU A 133 14.40 -6.72 -17.75
CA LEU A 133 13.22 -6.17 -17.10
C LEU A 133 13.39 -4.66 -16.92
N ARG A 134 12.46 -3.89 -17.49
CA ARG A 134 12.36 -2.44 -17.35
C ARG A 134 11.00 -2.13 -16.77
N ILE A 135 11.00 -1.44 -15.63
CA ILE A 135 9.79 -1.06 -14.92
C ILE A 135 9.79 0.45 -14.87
N ASP A 136 8.85 1.03 -15.60
CA ASP A 136 8.60 2.46 -15.64
C ASP A 136 7.74 2.86 -14.43
N ALA A 137 8.38 2.93 -13.27
CA ALA A 137 7.79 3.36 -12.01
C ALA A 137 8.86 3.98 -11.11
N THR A 138 8.45 4.93 -10.28
CA THR A 138 9.31 5.57 -9.30
C THR A 138 9.43 4.72 -8.03
N THR A 139 8.32 4.14 -7.56
CA THR A 139 8.29 3.31 -6.35
C THR A 139 7.97 1.86 -6.68
N MET A 140 8.49 0.94 -5.87
CA MET A 140 8.28 -0.49 -6.02
C MET A 140 7.99 -1.16 -4.67
N GLU A 141 6.86 -1.86 -4.61
CA GLU A 141 6.39 -2.64 -3.46
C GLU A 141 5.56 -3.86 -3.92
N MET A 142 4.70 -4.43 -3.08
CA MET A 142 4.12 -5.76 -3.32
C MET A 142 2.61 -5.89 -3.06
N GLU A 143 1.87 -4.81 -2.74
CA GLU A 143 0.43 -4.88 -2.44
C GLU A 143 -0.46 -3.79 -3.08
N THR A 144 0.05 -2.57 -3.32
CA THR A 144 -0.78 -1.39 -3.64
C THR A 144 -1.71 -1.59 -4.84
N TYR A 145 -1.22 -2.20 -5.92
CA TYR A 145 -2.02 -2.50 -7.10
C TYR A 145 -3.26 -3.30 -6.75
N HIS A 146 -3.11 -4.32 -5.90
CA HIS A 146 -4.21 -5.21 -5.56
C HIS A 146 -5.27 -4.50 -4.73
N LEU A 147 -4.86 -3.61 -3.83
CA LEU A 147 -5.79 -2.73 -3.10
C LEU A 147 -6.60 -1.86 -4.07
N PHE A 148 -5.94 -1.16 -5.01
CA PHE A 148 -6.64 -0.32 -5.99
C PHE A 148 -7.55 -1.13 -6.89
N ARG A 149 -7.09 -2.31 -7.34
CA ARG A 149 -7.88 -3.22 -8.17
C ARG A 149 -9.16 -3.65 -7.45
N LEU A 150 -9.05 -4.05 -6.18
CA LEU A 150 -10.19 -4.50 -5.37
C LEU A 150 -11.18 -3.36 -5.10
N ALA A 151 -10.68 -2.15 -4.83
CA ALA A 151 -11.50 -0.96 -4.70
C ALA A 151 -12.32 -0.70 -5.98
N ARG A 152 -11.68 -0.74 -7.16
CA ARG A 152 -12.34 -0.53 -8.46
C ARG A 152 -13.40 -1.58 -8.78
N ILE A 153 -13.23 -2.84 -8.34
CA ILE A 153 -14.21 -3.92 -8.58
C ILE A 153 -15.16 -4.16 -7.41
N ALA A 154 -15.11 -3.34 -6.36
CA ALA A 154 -16.05 -3.43 -5.25
C ALA A 154 -17.47 -3.19 -5.75
N ALA A 155 -18.45 -3.85 -5.11
CA ALA A 155 -19.84 -3.65 -5.45
C ALA A 155 -20.24 -2.19 -5.21
N LYS A 156 -20.95 -1.58 -6.17
CA LYS A 156 -21.41 -0.17 -6.06
C LYS A 156 -22.33 0.08 -4.86
N SER A 157 -22.99 -0.96 -4.34
CA SER A 157 -23.82 -0.89 -3.13
C SER A 157 -23.01 -0.81 -1.83
N ALA A 158 -21.71 -1.11 -1.89
CA ALA A 158 -20.80 -1.11 -0.74
C ALA A 158 -19.38 -0.73 -1.21
N PRO A 159 -19.19 0.51 -1.71
CA PRO A 159 -17.95 0.93 -2.35
C PRO A 159 -16.77 0.90 -1.38
N ILE A 160 -15.57 0.79 -1.94
CA ILE A 160 -14.30 0.88 -1.22
C ILE A 160 -13.50 2.01 -1.87
N HIS A 161 -13.19 3.04 -1.09
CA HIS A 161 -12.29 4.12 -1.45
C HIS A 161 -10.89 3.73 -1.01
N ALA A 162 -9.90 3.86 -1.89
CA ALA A 162 -8.55 3.41 -1.59
C ALA A 162 -7.50 4.47 -1.92
N ALA A 163 -6.54 4.64 -1.03
CA ALA A 163 -5.31 5.38 -1.30
C ALA A 163 -4.11 4.60 -0.75
N ALA A 164 -2.91 4.97 -1.17
CA ALA A 164 -1.70 4.34 -0.66
C ALA A 164 -0.54 5.32 -0.60
N ALA A 165 0.30 5.14 0.41
CA ALA A 165 1.59 5.78 0.56
C ALA A 165 2.61 4.78 1.08
N ALA A 166 3.88 4.98 0.71
CA ALA A 166 4.98 4.14 1.16
C ALA A 166 6.19 4.99 1.54
N ILE A 167 6.84 4.61 2.64
CA ILE A 167 8.10 5.20 3.06
C ILE A 167 9.21 4.57 2.20
N VAL A 168 9.99 5.40 1.53
CA VAL A 168 11.14 4.95 0.75
C VAL A 168 12.22 4.47 1.71
N CYS A 169 12.45 3.16 1.76
CA CYS A 169 13.49 2.57 2.61
C CYS A 169 14.84 2.51 1.91
N ALA A 170 14.84 2.40 0.57
CA ALA A 170 16.07 2.32 -0.21
C ALA A 170 15.92 2.96 -1.59
N ASP A 171 16.94 3.69 -2.03
CA ASP A 171 17.09 4.09 -3.44
C ASP A 171 17.81 2.98 -4.20
N ARG A 172 17.18 2.51 -5.26
CA ARG A 172 17.66 1.42 -6.11
C ARG A 172 18.78 1.85 -7.04
N ASP A 173 18.91 3.16 -7.29
CA ASP A 173 19.93 3.71 -8.18
C ASP A 173 21.23 4.03 -7.41
N SER A 174 21.13 4.69 -6.25
CA SER A 174 22.30 4.99 -5.41
C SER A 174 22.70 3.83 -4.47
N GLY A 175 21.75 2.97 -4.09
CA GLY A 175 21.94 1.95 -3.07
C GLY A 175 21.81 2.46 -1.63
N ASP A 176 21.48 3.73 -1.44
CA ASP A 176 21.29 4.32 -0.11
C ASP A 176 20.09 3.70 0.61
N VAL A 177 20.20 3.56 1.93
CA VAL A 177 19.17 2.96 2.79
C VAL A 177 18.92 3.88 3.98
N ILE A 178 17.65 4.03 4.36
CA ILE A 178 17.25 4.83 5.52
C ILE A 178 17.73 4.22 6.83
N ALA A 179 18.11 5.05 7.80
CA ALA A 179 18.34 4.62 9.17
C ALA A 179 17.03 4.22 9.88
N THR A 180 17.09 3.22 10.75
CA THR A 180 15.93 2.67 11.46
C THR A 180 15.23 3.69 12.34
N GLU A 181 15.98 4.55 13.03
CA GLU A 181 15.41 5.59 13.91
C GLU A 181 14.61 6.61 13.11
N THR A 182 15.12 7.00 11.95
CA THR A 182 14.44 7.89 11.01
C THR A 182 13.18 7.24 10.45
N LEU A 183 13.24 5.94 10.12
CA LEU A 183 12.07 5.18 9.66
C LEU A 183 10.95 5.20 10.70
N HIS A 184 11.24 4.85 11.96
CA HIS A 184 10.23 4.85 13.02
C HIS A 184 9.60 6.23 13.26
N ALA A 185 10.40 7.30 13.17
CA ALA A 185 9.88 8.66 13.30
C ALA A 185 8.92 9.03 12.15
N ILE A 186 9.22 8.59 10.93
CA ILE A 186 8.38 8.81 9.75
C ILE A 186 7.13 7.93 9.80
N GLU A 187 7.21 6.68 10.25
CA GLU A 187 6.05 5.81 10.44
C GLU A 187 5.00 6.46 11.34
N LEU A 188 5.45 7.10 12.43
CA LEU A 188 4.56 7.81 13.34
C LEU A 188 3.93 9.03 12.66
N SER A 189 4.72 9.90 12.04
CA SER A 189 4.17 11.12 11.41
C SER A 189 3.27 10.80 10.22
N ALA A 190 3.69 9.88 9.35
CA ALA A 190 2.90 9.44 8.20
C ALA A 190 1.63 8.69 8.62
N GLY A 191 1.73 7.83 9.64
CA GLY A 191 0.56 7.17 10.23
C GLY A 191 -0.45 8.16 10.80
N THR A 192 0.01 9.27 11.39
CA THR A 192 -0.86 10.37 11.84
C THR A 192 -1.63 10.97 10.67
N SER A 193 -0.94 11.35 9.59
CA SER A 193 -1.57 11.94 8.40
C SER A 193 -2.59 11.02 7.76
N VAL A 194 -2.30 9.71 7.74
CA VAL A 194 -3.24 8.70 7.23
C VAL A 194 -4.49 8.60 8.09
N LEU A 195 -4.35 8.59 9.42
CA LEU A 195 -5.51 8.59 10.33
C LEU A 195 -6.32 9.89 10.21
N ASP A 196 -5.65 11.03 10.09
CA ASP A 196 -6.30 12.34 9.85
C ASP A 196 -7.12 12.34 8.57
N ALA A 197 -6.56 11.78 7.48
CA ALA A 197 -7.26 11.66 6.20
C ALA A 197 -8.49 10.74 6.31
N LEU A 198 -8.36 9.58 6.96
CA LEU A 198 -9.46 8.62 7.11
C LEU A 198 -10.64 9.20 7.89
N VAL A 199 -10.39 9.98 8.95
CA VAL A 199 -11.48 10.57 9.75
C VAL A 199 -12.07 11.84 9.14
N ALA A 200 -11.35 12.48 8.22
CA ALA A 200 -11.83 13.63 7.46
C ALA A 200 -12.59 13.22 6.17
N PHE A 201 -12.41 11.98 5.71
CA PHE A 201 -13.01 11.50 4.47
C PHE A 201 -14.51 11.24 4.61
N ASP A 202 -15.29 11.80 3.68
CA ASP A 202 -16.72 11.53 3.59
C ASP A 202 -16.97 10.22 2.83
N LEU A 203 -17.33 9.18 3.57
CA LEU A 203 -17.68 7.86 3.05
C LEU A 203 -18.91 7.85 2.14
N THR A 204 -19.71 8.91 2.13
CA THR A 204 -20.88 9.03 1.23
C THR A 204 -20.51 9.59 -0.13
N SER A 205 -19.26 10.03 -0.32
CA SER A 205 -18.78 10.55 -1.58
C SER A 205 -18.78 9.47 -2.67
N GLU A 206 -19.15 9.84 -3.91
CA GLU A 206 -19.03 8.91 -5.03
C GLU A 206 -17.55 8.63 -5.33
N PRO A 207 -17.17 7.35 -5.55
CA PRO A 207 -15.82 6.92 -5.91
C PRO A 207 -15.43 7.28 -7.35
#